data_AF-A0A962CUI9-F1
#
_entry.id   AF-A0A962CUI9-F1
#
_cell.length_a   1.000
_cell.length_b   1.000
_cell.length_c   1.000
_cell.angle_alpha   90.00
_cell.angle_beta   90.00
_cell.angle_gamma   90.00
#
_symmetry.space_group_name_H-M   'P 1'
#
loop_
_entity.id
_entity.type
_entity.pdbx_description
1 polymer ?
#
loop_
_entity_poly.entity_id
_entity_poly.type
_entity_poly.pdbx_seq_one_letter_code
_entity_poly.pdbx_strand_id
1 'polypeptide(L)'
;MDIQIILNSFATDVFRRQADYDYIAARMNYRMRLRQQFLWSSQQALEKYLKAILLYNGKSARYYIQKDISHKKEYGHNLKVLNEEVSKLDYLNYELPEWLPSFLEYLTELGGYNRYLSKSSYNLPDAIHKLDEAVWNIRRYCQYIPDRGLGCAQKVPGMKEALINHINATYYKKKPITFKLSSGDLESILDRPHKDPARKALVWANLFYGKKNKNIVKFRPMSSSEVPPQHRSWFDDEEHKEVISEYIKP
;
A
#
# COMPACT_ATOMS: atom_id res chain seq x y z
N MET A 1 -13.30 27.16 6.25
CA MET A 1 -13.32 25.83 5.60
C MET A 1 -13.07 24.80 6.69
N ASP A 2 -13.93 23.80 6.83
CA ASP A 2 -13.76 22.74 7.84
C ASP A 2 -12.44 22.00 7.60
N ILE A 3 -11.63 21.83 8.65
CA ILE A 3 -10.34 21.13 8.59
C ILE A 3 -10.51 19.72 8.00
N GLN A 4 -11.62 19.04 8.27
CA GLN A 4 -11.84 17.69 7.73
C GLN A 4 -11.99 17.70 6.20
N ILE A 5 -12.57 18.75 5.61
CA ILE A 5 -12.67 18.89 4.16
C ILE A 5 -11.28 19.02 3.54
N ILE A 6 -10.40 19.79 4.18
CA ILE A 6 -9.01 19.95 3.75
C ILE A 6 -8.28 18.60 3.86
N LEU A 7 -8.40 17.89 4.99
CA LEU A 7 -7.80 16.57 5.17
C LEU A 7 -8.31 15.55 4.15
N ASN A 8 -9.61 15.55 3.84
CA ASN A 8 -10.20 14.69 2.82
C ASN A 8 -9.65 14.98 1.42
N SER A 9 -9.36 16.25 1.12
CA SER A 9 -8.74 16.64 -0.15
C SER A 9 -7.31 16.09 -0.25
N PHE A 10 -6.49 16.25 0.79
CA PHE A 10 -5.17 15.62 0.85
C PHE A 10 -5.22 14.09 0.79
N ALA A 11 -6.14 13.47 1.54
CA ALA A 11 -6.33 12.02 1.54
C ALA A 11 -6.64 11.49 0.13
N THR A 12 -7.46 12.21 -0.63
CA THR A 12 -7.89 11.83 -1.97
C THR A 12 -6.82 12.13 -3.02
N ASP A 13 -6.42 13.40 -3.13
CA ASP A 13 -5.66 13.92 -4.28
C ASP A 13 -4.17 13.65 -4.16
N VAL A 14 -3.66 13.59 -2.92
CA VAL A 14 -2.24 13.35 -2.66
C VAL A 14 -2.00 11.90 -2.29
N PHE A 15 -2.70 11.35 -1.30
CA PHE A 15 -2.37 10.02 -0.80
C PHE A 15 -2.98 8.91 -1.64
N ARG A 16 -4.31 8.81 -1.72
CA ARG A 16 -5.00 7.72 -2.42
C ARG A 16 -4.65 7.68 -3.91
N ARG A 17 -4.67 8.84 -4.59
CA ARG A 17 -4.33 8.95 -6.01
C ARG A 17 -2.89 8.53 -6.31
N GLN A 18 -1.91 9.00 -5.53
CA GLN A 18 -0.51 8.58 -5.73
C GLN A 18 -0.32 7.11 -5.35
N ALA A 19 -1.02 6.58 -4.34
CA ALA A 19 -1.01 5.17 -3.99
C ALA A 19 -1.52 4.28 -5.14
N ASP A 20 -2.59 4.70 -5.82
CA ASP A 20 -3.11 4.02 -7.02
C ASP A 20 -2.03 3.94 -8.12
N TYR A 21 -1.25 5.02 -8.31
CA TYR A 21 -0.17 5.06 -9.29
C TYR A 21 1.05 4.22 -8.88
N ASP A 22 1.46 4.28 -7.62
CA ASP A 22 2.53 3.44 -7.07
C ASP A 22 2.19 1.96 -7.17
N TYR A 23 0.92 1.59 -6.95
CA TYR A 23 0.46 0.22 -7.13
C TYR A 23 0.61 -0.23 -8.59
N ILE A 24 0.19 0.59 -9.56
CA ILE A 24 0.34 0.28 -10.98
C ILE A 24 1.82 0.18 -11.37
N ALA A 25 2.66 1.09 -10.87
CA ALA A 25 4.10 1.04 -11.06
C ALA A 25 4.71 -0.24 -10.48
N ALA A 26 4.32 -0.64 -9.27
CA ALA A 26 4.73 -1.90 -8.66
C ALA A 26 4.41 -3.09 -9.57
N ARG A 27 3.16 -3.19 -10.06
CA ARG A 27 2.78 -4.27 -10.98
C ARG A 27 3.62 -4.28 -12.26
N MET A 28 3.90 -3.11 -12.82
CA MET A 28 4.74 -3.00 -14.01
C MET A 28 6.18 -3.46 -13.73
N ASN A 29 6.77 -2.99 -12.63
CA ASN A 29 8.10 -3.38 -12.17
C ASN A 29 8.19 -4.90 -11.96
N TYR A 30 7.14 -5.51 -11.41
CA TYR A 30 7.06 -6.97 -11.26
C TYR A 30 7.10 -7.68 -12.62
N ARG A 31 6.29 -7.24 -13.60
CA ARG A 31 6.30 -7.79 -14.97
C ARG A 31 7.66 -7.66 -15.65
N MET A 32 8.34 -6.54 -15.42
CA MET A 32 9.66 -6.25 -15.97
C MET A 32 10.80 -6.90 -15.18
N ARG A 33 10.49 -7.62 -14.10
CA ARG A 33 11.46 -8.28 -13.22
C ARG A 33 12.39 -7.30 -12.47
N LEU A 34 11.97 -6.05 -12.33
CA LEU A 34 12.68 -5.00 -11.58
C LEU A 34 12.31 -5.09 -10.09
N ARG A 35 12.90 -6.07 -9.39
CA ARG A 35 12.44 -6.50 -8.05
C ARG A 35 12.52 -5.42 -6.99
N GLN A 36 13.67 -4.75 -6.86
CA GLN A 36 13.81 -3.69 -5.85
C GLN A 36 12.83 -2.53 -6.10
N GLN A 37 12.58 -2.22 -7.39
CA GLN A 37 11.61 -1.19 -7.78
C GLN A 37 10.17 -1.64 -7.50
N PHE A 38 9.87 -2.94 -7.67
CA PHE A 38 8.60 -3.52 -7.25
C PHE A 38 8.40 -3.39 -5.74
N LEU A 39 9.37 -3.80 -4.93
CA LEU A 39 9.27 -3.73 -3.47
C LEU A 39 9.08 -2.31 -2.97
N TRP A 40 9.88 -1.38 -3.49
CA TRP A 40 9.77 0.04 -3.14
C TRP A 40 8.40 0.61 -3.50
N SER A 41 7.96 0.42 -4.75
CA SER A 41 6.65 0.92 -5.20
C SER A 41 5.50 0.27 -4.42
N SER A 42 5.63 -1.01 -4.06
CA SER A 42 4.66 -1.73 -3.23
C SER A 42 4.55 -1.14 -1.83
N GLN A 43 5.70 -0.89 -1.19
CA GLN A 43 5.78 -0.27 0.13
C GLN A 43 5.16 1.12 0.09
N GLN A 44 5.50 1.93 -0.91
CA GLN A 44 4.99 3.29 -1.10
C GLN A 44 3.47 3.32 -1.30
N ALA A 45 2.92 2.40 -2.09
CA ALA A 45 1.47 2.31 -2.31
C ALA A 45 0.73 2.04 -1.00
N LEU A 46 1.13 1.01 -0.25
CA LEU A 46 0.48 0.64 1.02
C LEU A 46 0.65 1.73 2.09
N GLU A 47 1.82 2.37 2.16
CA GLU A 47 2.07 3.49 3.08
C GLU A 47 1.06 4.62 2.84
N LYS A 48 0.89 5.01 1.58
CA LYS A 48 0.00 6.10 1.19
C LYS A 48 -1.47 5.74 1.40
N TYR A 49 -1.90 4.51 1.13
CA TYR A 49 -3.26 4.08 1.47
C TYR A 49 -3.54 4.16 2.97
N LEU A 50 -2.65 3.62 3.82
CA LEU A 50 -2.82 3.67 5.27
C LEU A 50 -2.90 5.12 5.80
N LYS A 51 -2.04 5.99 5.28
CA LYS A 51 -2.09 7.44 5.58
C LYS A 51 -3.40 8.07 5.11
N ALA A 52 -3.90 7.72 3.93
CA ALA A 52 -5.18 8.21 3.43
C ALA A 52 -6.34 7.82 4.38
N ILE A 53 -6.36 6.58 4.86
CA ILE A 53 -7.36 6.10 5.83
C ILE A 53 -7.33 6.96 7.09
N LEU A 54 -6.16 7.22 7.67
CA LEU A 54 -6.05 8.07 8.86
C LEU A 54 -6.63 9.48 8.61
N LEU A 55 -6.28 10.10 7.48
CA LEU A 55 -6.72 11.45 7.15
C LEU A 55 -8.22 11.56 6.88
N TYR A 56 -8.83 10.59 6.19
CA TYR A 56 -10.28 10.52 6.01
C TYR A 56 -11.05 10.47 7.34
N ASN A 57 -10.38 10.03 8.41
CA ASN A 57 -10.94 9.86 9.74
C ASN A 57 -10.42 10.91 10.73
N GLY A 58 -9.83 12.00 10.22
CA GLY A 58 -9.38 13.15 11.03
C GLY A 58 -8.17 12.85 11.91
N LYS A 59 -7.46 11.74 11.66
CA LYS A 59 -6.27 11.35 12.41
C LYS A 59 -5.00 11.83 11.72
N SER A 60 -3.95 11.99 12.53
CA SER A 60 -2.64 12.41 12.06
C SER A 60 -1.96 11.29 11.28
N ALA A 61 -1.48 11.59 10.07
CA ALA A 61 -0.54 10.75 9.33
C ALA A 61 0.94 10.97 9.74
N ARG A 62 1.17 11.51 10.95
CA ARG A 62 2.46 11.65 11.65
C ARG A 62 2.35 11.11 13.09
N TYR A 63 3.44 10.57 13.65
CA TYR A 63 3.45 10.02 15.02
C TYR A 63 4.36 10.80 15.97
N TYR A 64 4.18 10.56 17.26
CA TYR A 64 4.99 11.13 18.34
C TYR A 64 5.97 10.08 18.84
N ILE A 65 7.23 10.49 19.03
CA ILE A 65 8.13 9.75 19.90
C ILE A 65 7.89 10.29 21.31
N GLN A 66 7.58 9.41 22.26
CA GLN A 66 7.21 9.77 23.65
C GLN A 66 8.20 10.70 24.36
N LYS A 67 9.44 10.82 23.88
CA LYS A 67 10.47 11.68 24.46
C LYS A 67 10.38 13.15 24.06
N ASP A 68 9.60 13.52 23.04
CA ASP A 68 9.51 14.93 22.63
C ASP A 68 8.18 15.24 21.90
N ILE A 69 7.20 15.79 22.63
CA ILE A 69 5.86 16.13 22.10
C ILE A 69 5.94 17.30 21.12
N SER A 70 7.05 18.05 21.11
CA SER A 70 7.27 19.23 20.28
C SER A 70 7.59 18.90 18.82
N HIS A 71 8.18 17.73 18.54
CA HIS A 71 8.61 17.33 17.21
C HIS A 71 7.83 16.12 16.69
N LYS A 72 6.82 16.37 15.85
CA LYS A 72 6.10 15.31 15.13
C LYS A 72 7.05 14.65 14.12
N LYS A 73 7.39 13.38 14.31
CA LYS A 73 8.14 12.60 13.32
C LYS A 73 7.14 11.92 12.37
N GLU A 74 7.43 11.91 11.08
CA GLU A 74 6.58 11.19 10.13
C GLU A 74 6.74 9.69 10.37
N TYR A 75 5.67 8.88 10.19
CA TYR A 75 5.69 7.40 10.36
C TYR A 75 6.81 6.68 9.60
N GLY A 76 7.50 7.41 8.71
CA GLY A 76 8.55 6.86 7.86
C GLY A 76 7.97 5.74 7.01
N HIS A 77 8.84 4.78 6.68
CA HIS A 77 8.48 3.63 5.87
C HIS A 77 7.92 2.44 6.69
N ASN A 78 7.56 2.65 7.96
CA ASN A 78 7.11 1.58 8.84
C ASN A 78 5.60 1.31 8.68
N LEU A 79 5.28 0.33 7.82
CA LEU A 79 3.90 -0.04 7.52
C LEU A 79 3.18 -0.69 8.69
N LYS A 80 3.91 -1.39 9.57
CA LYS A 80 3.34 -2.08 10.74
C LYS A 80 2.70 -1.09 11.70
N VAL A 81 3.45 -0.07 12.09
CA VAL A 81 2.97 0.98 13.00
C VAL A 81 1.81 1.76 12.38
N LEU A 82 1.88 2.09 11.08
CA LEU A 82 0.75 2.73 10.38
C LEU A 82 -0.51 1.87 10.40
N ASN A 83 -0.37 0.57 10.17
CA ASN A 83 -1.49 -0.36 10.19
C ASN A 83 -2.10 -0.52 11.59
N GLU A 84 -1.27 -0.56 12.63
CA GLU A 84 -1.73 -0.57 14.02
C GLU A 84 -2.57 0.67 14.38
N GLU A 85 -2.19 1.85 13.89
CA GLU A 85 -2.98 3.08 14.09
C GLU A 85 -4.30 3.07 13.34
N VAL A 86 -4.36 2.49 12.15
CA VAL A 86 -5.62 2.28 11.43
C VAL A 86 -6.51 1.29 12.18
N SER A 87 -5.94 0.22 12.75
CA SER A 87 -6.69 -0.76 13.56
C SER A 87 -7.34 -0.16 14.81
N LYS A 88 -6.84 0.97 15.34
CA LYS A 88 -7.47 1.68 16.48
C LYS A 88 -8.76 2.42 16.10
N LEU A 89 -9.13 2.44 14.81
CA LEU A 89 -10.39 3.01 14.35
C LEU A 89 -11.51 1.97 14.46
N ASP A 90 -11.90 1.63 15.69
CA ASP A 90 -12.78 0.49 16.01
C ASP A 90 -14.07 0.45 15.17
N TYR A 91 -14.67 1.61 14.89
CA TYR A 91 -15.92 1.67 14.12
C TYR A 91 -15.78 1.19 12.66
N LEU A 92 -14.56 1.14 12.09
CA LEU A 92 -14.36 0.64 10.73
C LEU A 92 -14.54 -0.87 10.62
N ASN A 93 -14.48 -1.60 11.74
CA ASN A 93 -14.35 -3.07 11.76
C ASN A 93 -13.24 -3.50 10.77
N TYR A 94 -12.06 -2.92 10.95
CA TYR A 94 -10.92 -3.08 10.05
C TYR A 94 -10.36 -4.50 10.14
N GLU A 95 -10.82 -5.36 9.23
CA GLU A 95 -10.45 -6.77 9.18
C GLU A 95 -9.49 -7.05 8.03
N LEU A 96 -8.30 -7.54 8.37
CA LEU A 96 -7.28 -7.95 7.41
C LEU A 96 -7.05 -9.47 7.47
N PRO A 97 -6.61 -10.09 6.36
CA PRO A 97 -6.14 -11.47 6.38
C PRO A 97 -4.97 -11.65 7.36
N GLU A 98 -4.89 -12.81 8.03
CA GLU A 98 -3.86 -13.12 9.03
C GLU A 98 -2.42 -12.97 8.51
N TRP A 99 -2.19 -13.23 7.22
CA TRP A 99 -0.87 -13.13 6.61
C TRP A 99 -0.43 -11.68 6.30
N LEU A 100 -1.37 -10.73 6.26
CA LEU A 100 -1.12 -9.38 5.76
C LEU A 100 -0.14 -8.60 6.64
N PRO A 101 -0.22 -8.60 7.99
CA PRO A 101 0.76 -7.91 8.83
C PRO A 101 2.21 -8.34 8.57
N SER A 102 2.46 -9.64 8.41
CA SER A 102 3.80 -10.16 8.06
C SER A 102 4.25 -9.71 6.67
N PHE A 103 3.32 -9.53 5.73
CA PHE A 103 3.65 -8.98 4.41
C PHE A 103 3.99 -7.47 4.46
N LEU A 104 3.34 -6.70 5.33
CA LEU A 104 3.70 -5.30 5.56
C LEU A 104 5.10 -5.16 6.18
N GLU A 105 5.45 -6.05 7.10
CA GLU A 105 6.79 -6.13 7.69
C GLU A 105 7.84 -6.48 6.62
N TYR A 106 7.58 -7.50 5.80
CA TYR A 106 8.39 -7.86 4.64
C TYR A 106 8.67 -6.67 3.70
N LEU A 107 7.65 -5.89 3.35
CA LEU A 107 7.80 -4.70 2.50
C LEU A 107 8.54 -3.56 3.20
N THR A 108 8.37 -3.39 4.51
CA THR A 108 9.09 -2.41 5.30
C THR A 108 10.59 -2.72 5.31
N GLU A 109 10.95 -3.97 5.54
CA GLU A 109 12.33 -4.43 5.60
C GLU A 109 13.00 -4.38 4.22
N LEU A 110 12.40 -5.01 3.21
CA LEU A 110 13.03 -5.15 1.90
C LEU A 110 12.81 -3.96 0.97
N GLY A 111 11.62 -3.38 0.98
CA GLY A 111 11.27 -2.23 0.15
C GLY A 111 11.77 -0.90 0.73
N GLY A 112 11.65 -0.71 2.04
CA GLY A 112 12.00 0.54 2.73
C GLY A 112 13.47 0.62 3.14
N TYR A 113 13.91 -0.30 4.00
CA TYR A 113 15.24 -0.24 4.60
C TYR A 113 16.34 -0.81 3.71
N ASN A 114 16.09 -1.93 3.03
CA ASN A 114 17.10 -2.61 2.22
C ASN A 114 17.22 -2.08 0.78
N ARG A 115 16.98 -0.78 0.56
CA ARG A 115 17.00 -0.17 -0.79
C ARG A 115 18.35 -0.20 -1.47
N TYR A 116 19.41 -0.10 -0.67
CA TYR A 116 20.80 -0.09 -1.14
C TYR A 116 21.48 -1.44 -0.93
N LEU A 117 20.70 -2.51 -0.76
CA LEU A 117 21.21 -3.86 -0.54
C LEU A 117 22.23 -3.92 0.62
N SER A 118 21.89 -3.34 1.76
CA SER A 118 22.72 -3.39 2.98
C SER A 118 22.61 -4.74 3.71
N LYS A 119 21.60 -5.55 3.37
CA LYS A 119 21.39 -6.89 3.91
C LYS A 119 21.07 -7.86 2.78
N SER A 120 21.45 -9.11 2.94
CA SER A 120 20.99 -10.17 2.05
C SER A 120 19.47 -10.27 2.10
N SER A 121 18.84 -10.37 0.93
CA SER A 121 17.40 -10.41 0.81
C SER A 121 16.95 -11.58 -0.06
N TYR A 122 15.75 -12.07 0.24
CA TYR A 122 15.06 -13.06 -0.58
C TYR A 122 13.69 -12.53 -0.98
N ASN A 123 13.43 -12.55 -2.29
CA ASN A 123 12.17 -12.10 -2.87
C ASN A 123 11.16 -13.24 -2.98
N LEU A 124 9.98 -13.03 -2.43
CA LEU A 124 8.91 -14.01 -2.44
C LEU A 124 8.33 -14.19 -3.85
N PRO A 125 8.18 -15.43 -4.35
CA PRO A 125 7.67 -15.69 -5.69
C PRO A 125 6.21 -15.27 -5.89
N ASP A 126 5.42 -15.24 -4.82
CA ASP A 126 4.00 -14.90 -4.78
C ASP A 126 3.73 -13.45 -4.33
N ALA A 127 4.77 -12.62 -4.20
CA ALA A 127 4.66 -11.26 -3.67
C ALA A 127 3.64 -10.38 -4.43
N ILE A 128 3.49 -10.57 -5.74
CA ILE A 128 2.51 -9.82 -6.54
C ILE A 128 1.06 -10.16 -6.15
N HIS A 129 0.77 -11.43 -5.83
CA HIS A 129 -0.56 -11.83 -5.39
C HIS A 129 -0.87 -11.27 -4.00
N LYS A 130 0.09 -11.35 -3.08
CA LYS A 130 -0.02 -10.74 -1.76
C LYS A 130 -0.21 -9.23 -1.85
N LEU A 131 0.50 -8.57 -2.76
CA LEU A 131 0.28 -7.13 -3.00
C LEU A 131 -1.14 -6.85 -3.47
N ASP A 132 -1.66 -7.62 -4.42
CA ASP A 132 -2.99 -7.39 -4.99
C ASP A 132 -4.10 -7.52 -3.96
N GLU A 133 -4.02 -8.57 -3.16
CA GLU A 133 -4.95 -8.80 -2.07
C GLU A 133 -4.80 -7.75 -0.97
N ALA A 134 -3.58 -7.36 -0.62
CA ALA A 134 -3.33 -6.34 0.39
C ALA A 134 -3.87 -4.98 -0.04
N VAL A 135 -3.56 -4.56 -1.28
CA VAL A 135 -4.07 -3.31 -1.86
C VAL A 135 -5.59 -3.34 -1.88
N TRP A 136 -6.21 -4.43 -2.34
CA TRP A 136 -7.66 -4.52 -2.35
C TRP A 136 -8.25 -4.43 -0.94
N ASN A 137 -7.72 -5.18 0.04
CA ASN A 137 -8.24 -5.16 1.41
C ASN A 137 -8.13 -3.78 2.07
N ILE A 138 -6.97 -3.13 1.97
CA ILE A 138 -6.70 -1.83 2.60
C ILE A 138 -7.44 -0.70 1.85
N ARG A 139 -7.41 -0.71 0.52
CA ARG A 139 -7.96 0.37 -0.32
C ARG A 139 -9.47 0.54 -0.13
N ARG A 140 -10.22 -0.51 0.24
CA ARG A 140 -11.68 -0.39 0.52
C ARG A 140 -12.03 0.66 1.59
N TYR A 141 -11.10 0.93 2.51
CA TYR A 141 -11.25 1.91 3.57
C TYR A 141 -10.74 3.32 3.18
N CYS A 142 -10.16 3.49 1.98
CA CYS A 142 -9.65 4.77 1.48
C CYS A 142 -10.76 5.65 0.90
N GLN A 143 -11.74 5.98 1.73
CA GLN A 143 -12.82 6.89 1.39
C GLN A 143 -13.35 7.60 2.64
N TYR A 144 -13.85 8.82 2.44
CA TYR A 144 -14.58 9.52 3.48
C TYR A 144 -15.93 8.83 3.71
N ILE A 145 -16.26 8.55 4.97
CA ILE A 145 -17.52 7.93 5.37
C ILE A 145 -18.40 9.02 5.99
N PRO A 146 -19.34 9.62 5.23
CA PRO A 146 -20.17 10.70 5.71
C PRO A 146 -21.28 10.21 6.67
N ASP A 147 -21.59 11.04 7.66
CA ASP A 147 -22.77 10.88 8.52
C ASP A 147 -24.07 11.43 7.87
N ARG A 148 -23.95 12.06 6.70
CA ARG A 148 -25.03 12.76 5.99
C ARG A 148 -25.19 12.19 4.58
N GLY A 149 -26.44 12.12 4.10
CA GLY A 149 -26.74 11.82 2.72
C GLY A 149 -26.30 12.92 1.75
N LEU A 150 -26.13 12.57 0.47
CA LEU A 150 -25.92 13.56 -0.59
C LEU A 150 -27.08 14.56 -0.59
N GLY A 151 -26.77 15.85 -0.43
CA GLY A 151 -27.77 16.92 -0.39
C GLY A 151 -28.53 17.07 0.93
N CYS A 152 -28.21 16.26 1.96
CA CYS A 152 -28.86 16.34 3.26
C CYS A 152 -28.10 17.29 4.21
N ALA A 153 -28.79 18.28 4.77
CA ALA A 153 -28.22 19.14 5.82
C ALA A 153 -28.08 18.42 7.17
N GLN A 154 -28.98 17.48 7.46
CA GLN A 154 -29.04 16.74 8.71
C GLN A 154 -28.34 15.37 8.59
N LYS A 155 -27.88 14.85 9.73
CA LYS A 155 -27.34 13.48 9.82
C LYS A 155 -28.46 12.49 9.52
N VAL A 156 -28.15 11.48 8.72
CA VAL A 156 -29.07 10.39 8.43
C VAL A 156 -28.70 9.24 9.36
N PRO A 157 -29.56 8.88 10.34
CA PRO A 157 -29.26 7.78 11.26
C PRO A 157 -28.98 6.48 10.49
N GLY A 158 -27.91 5.77 10.85
CA GLY A 158 -27.56 4.49 10.22
C GLY A 158 -26.78 4.60 8.90
N MET A 159 -26.56 5.80 8.34
CA MET A 159 -25.88 5.92 7.04
C MET A 159 -24.42 5.52 7.10
N LYS A 160 -23.71 5.95 8.14
CA LYS A 160 -22.30 5.61 8.38
C LYS A 160 -22.16 4.10 8.55
N GLU A 161 -23.03 3.50 9.36
CA GLU A 161 -23.07 2.06 9.61
C GLU A 161 -23.37 1.26 8.33
N ALA A 162 -24.31 1.73 7.50
CA ALA A 162 -24.62 1.11 6.21
C ALA A 162 -23.42 1.11 5.26
N LEU A 163 -22.66 2.21 5.20
CA LEU A 163 -21.45 2.31 4.39
C LEU A 163 -20.33 1.39 4.92
N ILE A 164 -20.16 1.30 6.23
CA ILE A 164 -19.19 0.38 6.86
C ILE A 164 -19.57 -1.07 6.57
N ASN A 165 -20.86 -1.42 6.70
CA ASN A 165 -21.37 -2.75 6.39
C ASN A 165 -21.17 -3.10 4.91
N HIS A 166 -21.33 -2.12 4.01
CA HIS A 166 -21.03 -2.29 2.59
C HIS A 166 -19.54 -2.57 2.34
N ILE A 167 -18.65 -1.80 2.96
CA ILE A 167 -17.19 -1.98 2.87
C ILE A 167 -16.79 -3.40 3.33
N ASN A 168 -17.38 -3.86 4.43
CA ASN A 168 -17.06 -5.14 5.07
C ASN A 168 -17.86 -6.34 4.52
N ALA A 169 -18.76 -6.12 3.56
CA ALA A 169 -19.66 -7.17 3.08
C ALA A 169 -18.89 -8.40 2.56
N THR A 170 -19.24 -9.57 3.06
CA THR A 170 -18.64 -10.87 2.66
C THR A 170 -18.80 -11.15 1.17
N TYR A 171 -19.83 -10.59 0.54
CA TYR A 171 -20.04 -10.63 -0.91
C TYR A 171 -18.81 -10.12 -1.68
N TYR A 172 -18.24 -8.97 -1.27
CA TYR A 172 -17.08 -8.39 -1.94
C TYR A 172 -15.81 -9.19 -1.69
N LYS A 173 -15.65 -9.81 -0.51
CA LYS A 173 -14.54 -10.75 -0.25
C LYS A 173 -14.59 -11.96 -1.21
N LYS A 174 -15.79 -12.44 -1.57
CA LYS A 174 -15.99 -13.54 -2.55
C LYS A 174 -15.89 -13.10 -4.01
N LYS A 175 -16.24 -11.84 -4.31
CA LYS A 175 -16.19 -11.28 -5.67
C LYS A 175 -15.49 -9.91 -5.66
N PRO A 176 -14.16 -9.85 -5.49
CA PRO A 176 -13.43 -8.59 -5.31
C PRO A 176 -13.64 -7.54 -6.39
N ILE A 177 -13.78 -7.99 -7.65
CA ILE A 177 -13.93 -7.14 -8.84
C ILE A 177 -15.21 -6.30 -8.83
N THR A 178 -16.23 -6.69 -8.06
CA THR A 178 -17.49 -5.93 -7.99
C THR A 178 -17.42 -4.76 -7.03
N PHE A 179 -16.41 -4.72 -6.15
CA PHE A 179 -16.19 -3.57 -5.28
C PHE A 179 -15.54 -2.44 -6.07
N LYS A 180 -16.08 -1.22 -5.93
CA LYS A 180 -15.56 -0.01 -6.58
C LYS A 180 -15.60 1.15 -5.61
N LEU A 181 -14.53 1.91 -5.55
CA LEU A 181 -14.57 3.22 -4.89
C LEU A 181 -15.21 4.25 -5.82
N SER A 182 -15.94 5.19 -5.22
CA SER A 182 -16.31 6.41 -5.92
C SER A 182 -15.04 7.23 -6.22
N SER A 183 -14.98 7.78 -7.43
CA SER A 183 -13.89 8.64 -7.92
C SER A 183 -12.47 8.09 -7.73
N GLY A 184 -12.29 6.76 -7.83
CA GLY A 184 -10.96 6.14 -7.76
C GLY A 184 -10.22 6.10 -9.10
N ASP A 185 -8.89 6.25 -9.07
CA ASP A 185 -8.05 6.21 -10.27
C ASP A 185 -7.95 4.79 -10.84
N LEU A 186 -7.89 3.75 -10.00
CA LEU A 186 -7.90 2.36 -10.49
C LEU A 186 -9.15 2.04 -11.30
N GLU A 187 -10.33 2.48 -10.84
CA GLU A 187 -11.59 2.33 -11.54
C GLU A 187 -11.55 3.07 -12.89
N SER A 188 -11.06 4.31 -12.89
CA SER A 188 -10.87 5.10 -14.09
C SER A 188 -9.92 4.44 -15.09
N ILE A 189 -8.86 3.80 -14.61
CA ILE A 189 -7.86 3.07 -15.41
C ILE A 189 -8.44 1.77 -15.98
N LEU A 190 -9.32 1.08 -15.26
CA LEU A 190 -10.01 -0.11 -15.76
C LEU A 190 -10.90 0.17 -16.98
N ASP A 191 -11.41 1.40 -17.10
CA ASP A 191 -12.25 1.85 -18.21
C ASP A 191 -11.48 2.41 -19.41
N ARG A 192 -10.17 2.61 -19.29
CA ARG A 192 -9.31 2.98 -20.42
C ARG A 192 -9.27 1.89 -21.51
N PRO A 193 -8.83 2.23 -22.74
CA PRO A 193 -8.65 1.26 -23.82
C PRO A 193 -7.70 0.12 -23.44
N HIS A 194 -7.90 -1.06 -24.03
CA HIS A 194 -7.06 -2.24 -23.76
C HIS A 194 -5.58 -2.08 -24.09
N LYS A 195 -5.23 -1.10 -24.94
CA LYS A 195 -3.84 -0.81 -25.31
C LYS A 195 -3.11 0.03 -24.25
N ASP A 196 -3.84 0.71 -23.37
CA ASP A 196 -3.31 1.58 -22.33
C ASP A 196 -2.33 0.81 -21.41
N PRO A 197 -1.10 1.32 -21.20
CA PRO A 197 -0.09 0.64 -20.39
C PRO A 197 -0.50 0.44 -18.93
N ALA A 198 -1.13 1.45 -18.31
CA ALA A 198 -1.54 1.39 -16.92
C ALA A 198 -2.65 0.34 -16.72
N ARG A 199 -3.63 0.31 -17.63
CA ARG A 199 -4.66 -0.73 -17.63
C ARG A 199 -4.06 -2.12 -17.83
N LYS A 200 -3.15 -2.28 -18.79
CA LYS A 200 -2.46 -3.55 -19.05
C LYS A 200 -1.70 -4.04 -17.82
N ALA A 201 -1.03 -3.14 -17.08
CA ALA A 201 -0.38 -3.47 -15.83
C ALA A 201 -1.41 -3.94 -14.80
N LEU A 202 -2.48 -3.16 -14.59
CA LEU A 202 -3.52 -3.43 -13.59
C LEU A 202 -4.22 -4.79 -13.78
N VAL A 203 -4.61 -5.15 -15.00
CA VAL A 203 -5.44 -6.36 -15.25
C VAL A 203 -4.65 -7.66 -15.46
N TRP A 204 -3.35 -7.56 -15.76
CA TRP A 204 -2.49 -8.72 -16.05
C TRP A 204 -2.32 -9.57 -14.81
N ALA A 205 -2.71 -10.85 -14.83
CA ALA A 205 -2.58 -11.75 -13.67
C ALA A 205 -3.17 -11.19 -12.34
N ASN A 206 -4.23 -10.38 -12.42
CA ASN A 206 -4.92 -9.84 -11.26
C ASN A 206 -6.27 -10.54 -11.04
N LEU A 207 -6.54 -10.96 -9.80
CA LEU A 207 -7.81 -11.54 -9.34
C LEU A 207 -8.75 -10.47 -8.75
N PHE A 208 -8.20 -9.37 -8.26
CA PHE A 208 -8.92 -8.33 -7.51
C PHE A 208 -9.42 -7.19 -8.40
N TYR A 209 -8.67 -6.86 -9.47
CA TYR A 209 -9.02 -5.81 -10.42
C TYR A 209 -9.16 -6.34 -11.85
N GLY A 210 -10.30 -6.07 -12.49
CA GLY A 210 -10.58 -6.49 -13.86
C GLY A 210 -12.02 -6.24 -14.29
N LYS A 211 -12.40 -6.73 -15.48
CA LYS A 211 -13.80 -6.72 -15.97
C LYS A 211 -14.49 -8.09 -15.91
N LYS A 212 -13.72 -9.16 -15.72
CA LYS A 212 -14.23 -10.54 -15.66
C LYS A 212 -13.74 -11.19 -14.40
N ASN A 213 -14.65 -11.86 -13.68
CA ASN A 213 -14.27 -12.64 -12.50
C ASN A 213 -13.37 -13.80 -12.92
N LYS A 214 -12.24 -13.95 -12.23
CA LYS A 214 -11.28 -15.04 -12.46
C LYS A 214 -11.13 -15.80 -11.17
N ASN A 215 -11.14 -17.12 -11.24
CA ASN A 215 -10.87 -17.97 -10.08
C ASN A 215 -9.38 -18.27 -9.93
N ILE A 216 -8.64 -18.23 -11.04
CA ILE A 216 -7.22 -18.56 -11.10
C ILE A 216 -6.53 -17.61 -12.08
N VAL A 217 -5.32 -17.19 -11.74
CA VAL A 217 -4.41 -16.47 -12.64
C VAL A 217 -3.11 -17.26 -12.79
N LYS A 218 -2.55 -17.25 -14.00
CA LYS A 218 -1.25 -17.87 -14.30
C LYS A 218 -0.26 -16.77 -14.63
N PHE A 219 0.88 -16.81 -13.97
CA PHE A 219 2.05 -16.00 -14.27
C PHE A 219 3.29 -16.83 -13.91
N ARG A 220 4.45 -16.45 -14.44
CA ARG A 220 5.70 -17.11 -14.07
C ARG A 220 6.16 -16.54 -12.72
N PRO A 221 6.12 -17.33 -11.63
CA PRO A 221 6.64 -16.86 -10.35
C PRO A 221 8.13 -16.55 -10.50
N MET A 222 8.58 -15.56 -9.74
CA MET A 222 9.97 -15.15 -9.77
C MET A 222 10.47 -14.91 -8.35
N SER A 223 11.41 -15.73 -7.91
CA SER A 223 12.23 -15.48 -6.74
C SER A 223 13.61 -14.96 -7.15
N SER A 224 14.30 -14.31 -6.22
CA SER A 224 15.75 -14.14 -6.26
C SER A 224 16.28 -13.93 -4.86
N SER A 225 17.58 -14.17 -4.75
CA SER A 225 18.38 -13.68 -3.65
C SER A 225 19.32 -12.59 -4.15
N GLU A 226 19.52 -11.57 -3.34
CA GLU A 226 20.55 -10.56 -3.58
C GLU A 226 21.50 -10.57 -2.38
N VAL A 227 22.80 -10.63 -2.68
CA VAL A 227 23.86 -10.66 -1.66
C VAL A 227 24.62 -9.34 -1.73
N PRO A 228 24.68 -8.58 -0.61
CA PRO A 228 25.40 -7.32 -0.57
C PRO A 228 26.86 -7.50 -0.96
N PRO A 229 27.50 -6.46 -1.52
CA PRO A 229 28.95 -6.41 -1.63
C PRO A 229 29.64 -6.66 -0.29
N GLN A 230 29.06 -6.17 0.83
CA GLN A 230 29.63 -6.33 2.17
C GLN A 230 29.72 -7.78 2.65
N HIS A 231 28.93 -8.69 2.04
CA HIS A 231 28.89 -10.11 2.41
C HIS A 231 29.75 -10.98 1.47
N ARG A 232 30.56 -10.37 0.61
CA ARG A 232 31.46 -11.09 -0.31
C ARG A 232 32.81 -11.30 0.35
N SER A 233 33.49 -12.39 0.00
CA SER A 233 34.76 -12.79 0.62
C SER A 233 35.88 -11.75 0.54
N TRP A 234 35.87 -10.88 -0.47
CA TRP A 234 36.86 -9.82 -0.63
C TRP A 234 36.61 -8.60 0.28
N PHE A 235 35.41 -8.47 0.84
CA PHE A 235 35.06 -7.34 1.71
C PHE A 235 35.63 -7.49 3.13
N ASP A 236 36.07 -8.69 3.50
CA ASP A 236 36.65 -8.96 4.83
C ASP A 236 38.09 -8.44 4.98
N ASP A 237 38.72 -8.01 3.90
CA ASP A 237 40.06 -7.42 3.90
C ASP A 237 40.02 -6.00 4.48
N GLU A 238 40.76 -5.79 5.57
CA GLU A 238 40.77 -4.53 6.33
C GLU A 238 41.31 -3.35 5.49
N GLU A 239 42.26 -3.58 4.58
CA GLU A 239 42.78 -2.55 3.68
C GLU A 239 41.68 -2.05 2.73
N HIS A 240 40.89 -2.98 2.19
CA HIS A 240 39.75 -2.64 1.35
C HIS A 240 38.65 -1.90 2.13
N LYS A 241 38.36 -2.30 3.39
CA LYS A 241 37.34 -1.63 4.20
C LYS A 241 37.69 -0.18 4.51
N GLU A 242 38.95 0.08 4.87
CA GLU A 242 39.42 1.43 5.21
C GLU A 242 39.28 2.37 4.00
N VAL A 243 39.80 1.94 2.83
CA VAL A 243 39.67 2.71 1.58
C VAL A 243 38.20 2.90 1.18
N ILE A 244 37.37 1.85 1.23
CA ILE A 244 35.95 1.93 0.85
C ILE A 244 35.20 2.95 1.73
N SER A 245 35.55 3.04 3.02
CA SER A 245 34.90 3.94 3.98
C SER A 245 35.08 5.43 3.64
N GLU A 246 36.10 5.79 2.87
CA GLU A 246 36.31 7.15 2.36
C GLU A 246 35.31 7.50 1.24
N TYR A 247 34.88 6.52 0.45
CA TYR A 247 34.02 6.75 -0.73
C TYR A 247 32.54 6.55 -0.44
N ILE A 248 32.21 5.56 0.38
CA ILE A 248 30.83 5.19 0.70
C ILE A 248 30.74 4.85 2.18
N LYS A 249 29.62 5.23 2.81
CA LYS A 249 29.32 4.75 4.16
C LYS A 249 28.93 3.26 4.06
N PRO A 250 29.75 2.33 4.55
CA PRO A 250 29.50 0.90 4.39
C PRO A 250 28.22 0.44 5.09
#